data_AF-A0A5B9P938-F1
#
_entry.id   AF-A0A5B9P938-F1
#
_cell.length_a   1.000
_cell.length_b   1.000
_cell.length_c   1.000
_cell.angle_alpha   90.00
_cell.angle_beta   90.00
_cell.angle_gamma   90.00
#
_symmetry.space_group_name_H-M   'P 1'
#
loop_
_entity.id
_entity.type
_entity.pdbx_description
1 polymer ?
#
loop_
_entity_poly.entity_id
_entity_poly.type
_entity_poly.pdbx_seq_one_letter_code
_entity_poly.pdbx_strand_id
1 'polypeptide(L)'
;MHIALPVFWLLLPLVVYIGNRCRTNRLNGLILFFTTVLAGYFLLLAAVWAVDADLSSKLDRFDKNGDGWFSDAEMTPAAERAMQELTDDTGRALAPVIGLPYTAIWVFVCFSILYLAEWITKMFGQKSNDDEMTPPVVRYPESDVNPYQPPGVG
;
A
#
# COMPACT_ATOMS: atom_id res chain seq x y z
N MET A 1 2.62 23.45 1.68
CA MET A 1 1.78 22.37 1.09
C MET A 1 2.58 21.06 0.90
N HIS A 2 3.55 20.75 1.76
CA HIS A 2 4.50 19.63 1.53
C HIS A 2 4.00 18.27 2.03
N ILE A 3 2.98 18.24 2.89
CA ILE A 3 2.49 17.01 3.53
C ILE A 3 1.51 16.25 2.63
N ALA A 4 0.90 16.91 1.65
CA ALA A 4 -0.13 16.27 0.81
C ALA A 4 0.44 15.15 -0.08
N LEU A 5 1.60 15.37 -0.71
CA LEU A 5 2.24 14.38 -1.59
C LEU A 5 2.65 13.07 -0.90
N PRO A 6 3.30 13.08 0.28
CA PRO A 6 3.58 11.83 1.00
C PRO A 6 2.32 11.14 1.50
N VAL A 7 1.26 11.89 1.84
CA VAL A 7 -0.05 11.28 2.19
C VAL A 7 -0.67 10.58 0.98
N PHE A 8 -0.63 11.20 -0.21
CA PHE A 8 -1.08 10.54 -1.43
C PHE A 8 -0.27 9.28 -1.72
N TRP A 9 1.05 9.32 -1.50
CA TRP A 9 1.92 8.15 -1.66
C TRP A 9 1.56 7.01 -0.71
N LEU A 10 1.25 7.30 0.56
CA LEU A 10 0.81 6.31 1.54
C LEU A 10 -0.53 5.64 1.15
N LEU A 11 -1.47 6.42 0.62
CA LEU A 11 -2.81 5.94 0.26
C LEU A 11 -2.87 5.28 -1.12
N LEU A 12 -1.86 5.48 -1.96
CA LEU A 12 -1.80 5.00 -3.34
C LEU A 12 -2.11 3.49 -3.48
N PRO A 13 -1.46 2.55 -2.76
CA PRO A 13 -1.75 1.13 -2.92
C PRO A 13 -3.19 0.77 -2.53
N LEU A 14 -3.77 1.45 -1.53
CA LEU A 14 -5.16 1.25 -1.11
C LEU A 14 -6.13 1.72 -2.19
N VAL A 15 -5.91 2.92 -2.74
CA VAL A 15 -6.74 3.51 -3.80
C VAL A 15 -6.69 2.65 -5.07
N VAL A 16 -5.51 2.20 -5.49
CA VAL A 16 -5.36 1.33 -6.67
C VAL A 16 -6.04 -0.02 -6.45
N TYR A 17 -5.91 -0.61 -5.26
CA TYR A 17 -6.57 -1.86 -4.92
C TYR A 17 -8.10 -1.76 -4.98
N ILE A 18 -8.68 -0.74 -4.34
CA ILE A 18 -10.13 -0.48 -4.35
C ILE A 18 -10.60 -0.16 -5.78
N GLY A 19 -9.88 0.70 -6.50
CA GLY A 19 -10.21 1.06 -7.88
C GLY A 19 -10.21 -0.14 -8.82
N ASN A 20 -9.24 -1.05 -8.67
CA ASN A 20 -9.22 -2.30 -9.44
C ASN A 20 -10.36 -3.25 -9.05
N ARG A 21 -10.82 -3.22 -7.79
CA ARG A 21 -11.98 -4.01 -7.33
C ARG A 21 -13.30 -3.51 -7.92
N CYS A 22 -13.45 -2.19 -8.08
CA CYS A 22 -14.63 -1.57 -8.67
C CYS A 22 -14.70 -1.69 -10.20
N ARG A 23 -13.59 -2.06 -10.86
CA ARG A 23 -13.51 -2.18 -12.31
C ARG A 23 -14.05 -3.52 -12.80
N THR A 24 -14.89 -3.49 -13.84
CA THR A 24 -15.48 -4.70 -14.48
C THR A 24 -14.41 -5.62 -15.07
N ASN A 25 -13.37 -5.04 -15.70
CA ASN A 25 -12.19 -5.77 -16.16
C ASN A 25 -11.08 -5.64 -15.13
N ARG A 26 -10.94 -6.65 -14.26
CA ARG A 26 -9.87 -6.72 -13.27
C ARG A 26 -8.53 -6.89 -13.98
N LEU A 27 -7.58 -6.02 -13.65
CA LEU A 27 -6.20 -6.16 -14.13
C LEU A 27 -5.49 -7.29 -13.38
N ASN A 28 -4.50 -7.90 -14.05
CA ASN A 28 -3.64 -8.90 -13.43
C ASN A 28 -2.92 -8.30 -12.21
N GLY A 29 -2.88 -9.04 -11.10
CA GLY A 29 -2.27 -8.59 -9.84
C GLY A 29 -0.80 -8.17 -9.99
N LEU A 30 -0.04 -8.85 -10.85
CA LEU A 30 1.34 -8.49 -11.18
C LEU A 30 1.45 -7.14 -11.91
N ILE A 31 0.58 -6.90 -12.90
CA ILE A 31 0.58 -5.63 -13.65
C ILE A 31 0.24 -4.48 -12.70
N LEU A 32 -0.76 -4.67 -11.83
CA LEU A 32 -1.11 -3.69 -10.80
C LEU A 32 0.06 -3.43 -9.86
N PHE A 33 0.74 -4.48 -9.38
CA PHE A 33 1.89 -4.32 -8.50
C PHE A 33 2.98 -3.45 -9.14
N PHE A 34 3.45 -3.81 -10.34
CA PHE A 34 4.53 -3.05 -11.01
C PHE A 34 4.11 -1.63 -11.35
N THR A 35 2.89 -1.42 -11.85
CA THR A 35 2.39 -0.07 -12.15
C THR A 35 2.25 0.78 -10.90
N THR A 36 1.82 0.19 -9.77
CA THR A 36 1.69 0.87 -8.47
C THR A 36 3.06 1.25 -7.90
N VAL A 37 4.04 0.36 -7.97
CA VAL A 37 5.43 0.65 -7.55
C VAL A 37 6.01 1.79 -8.38
N LEU A 38 5.87 1.72 -9.71
CA LEU A 38 6.41 2.75 -10.59
C LEU A 38 5.73 4.11 -10.39
N ALA A 39 4.40 4.13 -10.29
CA ALA A 39 3.64 5.35 -10.00
C ALA A 39 4.01 5.94 -8.64
N GLY A 40 4.13 5.10 -7.60
CA GLY A 40 4.57 5.51 -6.27
C GLY A 40 6.00 6.08 -6.27
N TYR A 41 6.91 5.47 -7.03
CA TYR A 41 8.28 5.97 -7.17
C TYR A 41 8.33 7.37 -7.80
N PHE A 42 7.65 7.57 -8.93
CA PHE A 42 7.57 8.89 -9.56
C PHE A 42 6.91 9.93 -8.66
N LEU A 43 5.87 9.54 -7.92
CA LEU A 43 5.21 10.44 -6.96
C LEU A 43 6.17 10.85 -5.82
N LEU A 44 7.00 9.92 -5.33
CA LEU A 44 8.03 10.21 -4.32
C LEU A 44 9.09 11.17 -4.87
N LEU A 45 9.58 10.95 -6.10
CA LEU A 45 10.50 11.87 -6.75
C LEU A 45 9.91 13.27 -6.95
N ALA A 46 8.63 13.36 -7.35
CA ALA A 46 7.95 14.63 -7.49
C ALA A 46 7.82 15.36 -6.13
N ALA A 47 7.60 14.63 -5.04
CA ALA A 47 7.58 15.20 -3.70
C ALA A 47 8.95 15.76 -3.27
N VAL A 48 10.01 15.00 -3.54
CA VAL A 48 11.40 15.44 -3.31
C VAL A 48 11.71 16.71 -4.09
N TRP A 49 11.41 16.72 -5.39
CA TRP A 49 11.66 17.87 -6.24
C TRP A 49 10.87 19.12 -5.81
N ALA A 50 9.63 18.95 -5.36
CA ALA A 50 8.83 20.05 -4.84
C ALA A 50 9.38 20.64 -3.53
N VAL A 51 10.00 19.82 -2.68
CA VAL A 51 10.67 20.27 -1.45
C VAL A 51 11.99 20.96 -1.77
N ASP A 52 12.80 20.40 -2.68
CA ASP A 52 14.02 21.05 -3.18
C ASP A 52 13.71 22.43 -3.75
N ALA A 53 12.70 22.54 -4.62
CA ALA A 53 12.32 23.82 -5.22
C ALA A 53 11.88 24.87 -4.18
N ASP A 54 11.19 24.46 -3.11
CA ASP A 54 10.78 25.38 -2.03
C ASP A 54 11.98 25.84 -1.18
N LEU A 55 12.92 24.94 -0.88
CA LEU A 55 14.14 25.24 -0.13
C LEU A 55 15.09 26.13 -0.95
N SER A 56 15.32 25.79 -2.22
CA SER A 56 16.10 26.64 -3.13
C SER A 56 15.47 28.02 -3.25
N SER A 57 14.15 28.12 -3.43
CA SER A 57 13.47 29.43 -3.49
C SER A 57 13.61 30.26 -2.21
N LYS A 58 13.75 29.63 -1.03
CA LYS A 58 14.05 30.35 0.22
C LYS A 58 15.48 30.85 0.26
N LEU A 59 16.41 30.04 -0.25
CA LEU A 59 17.84 30.37 -0.29
C LEU A 59 18.11 31.50 -1.31
N ASP A 60 17.45 31.46 -2.46
CA ASP A 60 17.54 32.48 -3.52
C ASP A 60 17.10 33.88 -3.07
N ARG A 61 16.34 33.99 -1.97
CA ARG A 61 15.96 35.31 -1.40
C ARG A 61 17.15 36.07 -0.82
N PHE A 62 18.23 35.37 -0.51
CA PHE A 62 19.45 35.96 0.02
C PHE A 62 20.45 36.32 -1.08
N ASP A 63 20.26 35.79 -2.30
CA ASP A 63 21.03 36.13 -3.49
C ASP A 63 20.47 37.45 -4.05
N LYS A 64 21.09 38.58 -3.67
CA LYS A 64 20.59 39.91 -4.03
C LYS A 64 21.10 40.35 -5.39
N ASN A 65 22.24 39.82 -5.81
CA ASN A 65 22.87 40.16 -7.08
C ASN A 65 22.44 39.21 -8.23
N GLY A 66 21.83 38.07 -7.92
CA GLY A 66 21.28 37.10 -8.85
C GLY A 66 22.35 36.28 -9.58
N ASP A 67 23.55 36.16 -9.03
CA ASP A 67 24.66 35.45 -9.67
C ASP A 67 24.70 33.94 -9.33
N GLY A 68 23.83 33.48 -8.43
CA GLY A 68 23.76 32.08 -7.99
C GLY A 68 24.82 31.70 -6.95
N TRP A 69 25.62 32.66 -6.48
CA TRP A 69 26.62 32.50 -5.44
C TRP A 69 26.35 33.47 -4.30
N PHE A 70 26.75 33.10 -3.09
CA PHE A 70 26.61 33.98 -1.93
C PHE A 70 27.95 34.68 -1.67
N SER A 71 27.95 36.02 -1.76
CA SER A 71 29.07 36.83 -1.31
C SER A 71 29.10 36.95 0.23
N ASP A 72 30.25 37.34 0.80
CA ASP A 72 30.38 37.57 2.25
C ASP A 72 29.38 38.60 2.79
N ALA A 73 28.90 39.53 1.95
CA ALA A 73 27.90 40.52 2.30
C ALA A 73 26.46 39.97 2.31
N GLU A 74 26.21 38.84 1.65
CA GLU A 74 24.92 38.15 1.56
C GLU A 74 24.82 36.98 2.55
N MET A 75 25.95 36.49 3.04
CA MET A 75 26.07 35.41 4.02
C MET A 75 25.66 35.87 5.43
N THR A 76 24.36 36.06 5.62
CA THR A 76 23.77 36.33 6.94
C THR A 76 23.57 35.05 7.74
N PRO A 77 23.46 35.11 9.08
CA PRO A 77 23.12 33.93 9.88
C PRO A 77 21.80 33.24 9.47
N ALA A 78 20.89 33.97 8.80
CA ALA A 78 19.67 33.42 8.25
C ALA A 78 19.91 32.65 6.94
N ALA A 79 20.81 33.15 6.08
CA ALA A 79 21.24 32.47 4.86
C ALA A 79 21.99 31.17 5.18
N GLU A 80 22.85 31.20 6.20
CA GLU A 80 23.59 30.01 6.64
C GLU A 80 22.64 28.92 7.19
N ARG A 81 21.59 29.31 7.91
CA ARG A 81 20.54 28.36 8.34
C ARG A 81 19.76 27.78 7.17
N ALA A 82 19.38 28.60 6.20
CA ALA A 82 18.67 28.13 5.00
C ALA A 82 19.55 27.17 4.17
N MET A 83 20.84 27.43 4.09
CA MET A 83 21.81 26.56 3.43
C MET A 83 21.96 25.24 4.18
N GLN A 84 22.06 25.27 5.51
CA GLN A 84 22.07 24.07 6.35
C GLN A 84 20.80 23.23 6.14
N GLU A 85 19.61 23.84 6.16
CA GLU A 85 18.33 23.15 5.89
C GLU A 85 18.27 22.50 4.50
N LEU A 86 18.90 23.11 3.49
CA LEU A 86 19.01 22.51 2.16
C LEU A 86 19.95 21.30 2.16
N THR A 87 21.11 21.38 2.84
CA THR A 87 22.16 20.35 2.79
C THR A 87 21.99 19.20 3.77
N ASP A 88 21.26 19.38 4.88
CA ASP A 88 21.14 18.38 5.95
C ASP A 88 20.20 17.21 5.59
N ASP A 89 19.47 17.29 4.47
CA ASP A 89 18.51 16.28 4.06
C ASP A 89 19.16 15.14 3.26
N THR A 90 19.83 14.23 3.99
CA THR A 90 20.40 12.99 3.45
C THR A 90 19.35 12.10 2.80
N GLY A 91 18.10 12.13 3.30
CA GLY A 91 17.00 11.33 2.75
C GLY A 91 16.64 11.77 1.34
N ARG A 92 16.62 13.08 1.09
CA ARG A 92 16.34 13.66 -0.22
C ARG A 92 17.44 13.38 -1.24
N ALA A 93 18.70 13.49 -0.83
CA ALA A 93 19.85 13.18 -1.69
C ALA A 93 19.87 11.70 -2.13
N LEU A 94 19.47 10.79 -1.25
CA LEU A 94 19.45 9.35 -1.55
C LEU A 94 18.11 8.87 -2.16
N ALA A 95 17.09 9.72 -2.23
CA ALA A 95 15.77 9.35 -2.71
C ALA A 95 15.74 8.74 -4.13
N PRO A 96 16.53 9.19 -5.12
CA PRO A 96 16.58 8.55 -6.44
C PRO A 96 17.10 7.10 -6.40
N VAL A 97 17.94 6.77 -5.43
CA VAL A 97 18.56 5.44 -5.32
C VAL A 97 17.73 4.52 -4.44
N ILE A 98 17.30 5.01 -3.26
CA ILE A 98 16.60 4.21 -2.24
C ILE A 98 15.08 4.25 -2.45
N GLY A 99 14.54 5.24 -3.15
CA GLY A 99 13.09 5.42 -3.33
C GLY A 99 12.44 4.21 -4.00
N LEU A 100 13.06 3.63 -5.03
CA LEU A 100 12.50 2.48 -5.74
C LEU A 100 12.38 1.23 -4.85
N PRO A 101 13.44 0.73 -4.19
CA PRO A 101 13.31 -0.42 -3.30
C PRO A 101 12.38 -0.13 -2.12
N TYR A 102 12.38 1.11 -1.59
CA TYR A 102 11.48 1.51 -0.52
C TYR A 102 10.00 1.44 -0.94
N THR A 103 9.66 1.99 -2.11
CA THR A 103 8.29 1.91 -2.66
C THR A 103 7.86 0.47 -2.96
N ALA A 104 8.77 -0.37 -3.46
CA ALA A 104 8.49 -1.77 -3.73
C ALA A 104 8.13 -2.55 -2.45
N ILE A 105 8.91 -2.36 -1.38
CA ILE A 105 8.64 -2.97 -0.07
C ILE A 105 7.29 -2.48 0.49
N TRP A 106 7.04 -1.17 0.43
CA TRP A 106 5.78 -0.60 0.91
C TRP A 106 4.56 -1.17 0.19
N VAL A 107 4.56 -1.16 -1.13
CA VAL A 107 3.45 -1.70 -1.94
C VAL A 107 3.26 -3.20 -1.68
N PHE A 108 4.36 -3.94 -1.54
CA PHE A 108 4.33 -5.36 -1.23
C PHE A 108 3.65 -5.64 0.12
N VAL A 109 4.04 -4.91 1.17
CA VAL A 109 3.42 -5.03 2.50
C VAL A 109 1.93 -4.69 2.45
N CYS A 110 1.55 -3.57 1.82
CA CYS A 110 0.16 -3.17 1.71
C CYS A 110 -0.69 -4.22 0.98
N PHE A 111 -0.24 -4.71 -0.18
CA PHE A 111 -0.96 -5.73 -0.93
C PHE A 111 -1.05 -7.03 -0.14
N SER A 112 0.03 -7.43 0.55
CA SER A 112 0.04 -8.63 1.39
C SER A 112 -1.00 -8.56 2.50
N ILE A 113 -1.10 -7.42 3.19
CA ILE A 113 -2.12 -7.20 4.24
C ILE A 113 -3.54 -7.26 3.65
N LEU A 114 -3.77 -6.61 2.51
CA LEU A 114 -5.08 -6.57 1.87
C LEU A 114 -5.53 -7.97 1.40
N TYR A 115 -4.64 -8.73 0.76
CA TYR A 115 -4.95 -10.10 0.33
C TYR A 115 -5.12 -11.04 1.53
N LEU A 116 -4.33 -10.88 2.60
CA LEU A 116 -4.49 -11.67 3.82
C LEU A 116 -5.83 -11.40 4.50
N ALA A 117 -6.26 -10.14 4.57
CA ALA A 117 -7.57 -9.76 5.11
C ALA A 117 -8.72 -10.38 4.30
N GLU A 118 -8.64 -10.35 2.97
CA GLU A 118 -9.62 -11.05 2.12
C GLU A 118 -9.63 -12.55 2.35
N TRP A 119 -8.47 -13.18 2.50
CA TRP A 119 -8.38 -14.62 2.76
C TRP A 119 -8.99 -14.99 4.11
N ILE A 120 -8.71 -14.22 5.16
CA ILE A 120 -9.27 -14.42 6.51
C ILE A 120 -10.80 -14.29 6.48
N THR A 121 -11.34 -13.22 5.89
CA THR A 121 -12.79 -13.00 5.82
C THR A 121 -13.52 -14.13 5.09
N LYS A 122 -12.91 -14.71 4.04
CA LYS A 122 -13.45 -15.88 3.36
C LYS A 122 -13.45 -17.13 4.23
N MET A 123 -12.37 -17.39 4.97
CA MET A 123 -12.30 -18.57 5.85
C MET A 123 -13.36 -18.54 6.96
N PHE A 124 -13.59 -17.37 7.57
CA PHE A 124 -14.62 -17.23 8.60
C PHE A 124 -16.05 -17.25 8.03
N GLY A 125 -16.27 -16.73 6.82
CA GLY A 125 -17.56 -16.79 6.15
C GLY A 125 -17.95 -18.21 5.69
N GLN A 126 -16.98 -19.07 5.41
CA GLN A 126 -17.24 -20.44 4.95
C GLN A 126 -17.67 -21.36 6.09
N LYS A 127 -17.13 -21.16 7.29
CA LYS A 127 -17.41 -21.99 8.47
C LYS A 127 -18.87 -21.91 8.94
N SER A 128 -19.60 -20.82 8.69
CA SER A 128 -21.02 -20.74 9.08
C SER A 128 -21.97 -21.50 8.17
N ASN A 129 -21.61 -21.69 6.89
CA ASN A 129 -22.48 -22.40 5.93
C ASN A 129 -22.39 -23.92 6.09
N ASP A 130 -21.23 -24.44 6.50
CA ASP A 130 -21.03 -25.88 6.66
C ASP A 130 -21.79 -26.45 7.89
N ASP A 131 -21.95 -25.65 8.96
CA ASP A 131 -22.71 -26.04 10.16
C ASP A 131 -24.23 -26.10 9.89
N GLU A 132 -24.74 -25.33 8.92
CA GLU A 132 -26.16 -25.32 8.53
C GLU A 132 -26.53 -26.48 7.57
N MET A 133 -25.53 -27.10 6.94
CA MET A 133 -25.72 -28.13 5.92
C MET A 133 -25.66 -29.57 6.45
N THR A 134 -25.54 -29.76 7.77
CA THR A 134 -25.79 -31.06 8.38
C THR A 134 -27.31 -31.29 8.43
N PRO A 135 -27.89 -32.15 7.56
CA PRO A 135 -29.31 -32.43 7.66
C PRO A 135 -29.59 -33.02 9.05
N PRO A 136 -30.75 -32.69 9.67
CA PRO A 136 -31.11 -33.31 10.93
C PRO A 136 -31.02 -34.82 10.77
N VAL A 137 -30.38 -35.50 11.73
CA VAL A 137 -30.29 -36.95 11.74
C VAL A 137 -31.72 -37.50 11.82
N VAL A 138 -32.28 -37.84 10.65
CA VAL A 138 -33.58 -38.49 10.55
C VAL A 138 -33.36 -39.90 11.10
N ARG A 139 -33.69 -40.10 12.38
CA ARG A 139 -33.82 -41.44 12.94
C ARG A 139 -35.02 -42.09 12.27
N TYR A 140 -34.77 -42.93 11.28
CA TYR A 140 -35.78 -43.86 10.81
C TYR A 140 -36.15 -44.77 11.99
N PRO A 141 -37.44 -45.01 12.25
CA PRO A 141 -37.82 -46.05 13.19
C PRO A 141 -37.17 -47.34 12.70
N GLU A 142 -36.40 -47.97 13.58
CA GLU A 142 -35.75 -49.25 13.35
C GLU A 142 -36.85 -50.24 12.95
N SER A 143 -36.93 -50.56 11.66
CA SER A 143 -37.94 -51.48 11.15
C SER A 143 -37.44 -52.88 11.50
N ASP A 144 -37.85 -53.38 12.66
CA ASP A 144 -37.47 -54.67 13.25
C ASP A 144 -37.87 -55.90 12.43
N VAL A 145 -38.32 -55.72 11.18
CA VAL A 145 -38.69 -56.80 10.28
C VAL A 145 -37.64 -56.87 9.17
N ASN A 146 -36.60 -57.67 9.39
CA ASN A 146 -35.69 -58.08 8.33
C ASN A 146 -36.43 -59.06 7.40
N PRO A 147 -36.79 -58.67 6.17
CA PRO A 147 -37.56 -59.52 5.26
C PRO A 147 -36.77 -60.73 4.75
N TYR A 148 -35.47 -60.79 5.05
CA TYR A 148 -34.59 -61.90 4.68
C TYR A 148 -34.35 -62.90 5.81
N GLN A 149 -35.06 -62.79 6.94
CA GLN A 149 -34.93 -63.77 8.00
C GLN A 149 -35.73 -65.03 7.62
N PRO A 150 -35.06 -66.16 7.28
CA PRO A 150 -35.77 -67.36 6.88
C PRO A 150 -36.58 -67.89 8.07
N PRO A 151 -37.76 -68.48 7.84
CA PRO A 151 -38.54 -69.08 8.92
C PRO A 151 -37.68 -70.15 9.61
N GLY A 152 -37.39 -69.91 10.88
CA GLY A 152 -36.72 -70.88 11.73
C GLY A 152 -37.58 -72.14 11.82
N VAL A 153 -37.03 -73.25 11.36
CA VAL A 153 -37.64 -74.58 11.50
C VAL A 153 -37.37 -75.02 12.94
N GLY A 154 -38.39 -74.88 13.79
CA GLY A 154 -38.47 -75.48 15.13
C GLY A 154 -39.63 -76.45 15.17
#